data_AF-A0A7W0F087-F1
#
_entry.id   AF-A0A7W0F087-F1
#
_cell.length_a   1.000
_cell.length_b   1.000
_cell.length_c   1.000
_cell.angle_alpha   90.00
_cell.angle_beta   90.00
_cell.angle_gamma   90.00
#
_symmetry.space_group_name_H-M   'P 1'
#
loop_
_entity.id
_entity.type
_entity.pdbx_description
1 polymer ?
#
loop_
_entity_poly.entity_id
_entity_poly.type
_entity_poly.pdbx_seq_one_letter_code
_entity_poly.pdbx_strand_id
1 'polypeptide(L)'
;MTKEEKKTAENAPAQEEKTQTTIRWDGSKMKSAYANVCNVSSTREEVTLLFGTHQNWHAGQKELTVELTDRIILNPYAAKRMAVLLINTMNEYEKHFGELKLDLPEKKQ
;
A
#
# COMPACT_ATOMS: atom_id res chain seq x y z
N MET A 1 19.29 -45.62 -55.41
CA MET A 1 17.85 -45.63 -55.10
C MET A 1 17.73 -45.45 -53.59
N THR A 2 17.61 -44.20 -53.13
CA THR A 2 16.33 -43.54 -52.76
C THR A 2 15.68 -44.26 -51.58
N LYS A 3 15.42 -43.65 -50.42
CA LYS A 3 14.65 -42.41 -50.26
C LYS A 3 14.84 -41.85 -48.85
N GLU A 4 14.86 -40.52 -48.76
CA GLU A 4 14.68 -39.74 -47.52
C GLU A 4 13.41 -40.15 -46.79
N GLU A 5 13.40 -40.03 -45.46
CA GLU A 5 12.25 -39.45 -44.76
C GLU A 5 12.71 -38.57 -43.59
N LYS A 6 12.62 -37.27 -43.87
CA LYS A 6 12.71 -36.13 -42.97
C LYS A 6 11.44 -36.10 -42.11
N LYS A 7 11.58 -36.03 -40.78
CA LYS A 7 10.49 -35.57 -39.91
C LYS A 7 10.92 -34.35 -39.12
N THR A 8 10.34 -33.23 -39.54
CA THR A 8 10.44 -31.89 -38.95
C THR A 8 9.37 -31.71 -37.86
N ALA A 9 9.65 -30.81 -36.92
CA ALA A 9 8.79 -30.24 -35.87
C ALA A 9 8.51 -31.18 -34.67
N GLU A 10 8.75 -30.76 -33.43
CA GLU A 10 7.98 -29.67 -32.82
C GLU A 10 8.82 -28.85 -31.82
N ASN A 11 8.92 -27.54 -32.10
CA ASN A 11 9.31 -26.53 -31.12
C ASN A 11 8.16 -26.42 -30.11
N ALA A 12 8.30 -27.07 -28.95
CA ALA A 12 7.43 -26.79 -27.82
C ALA A 12 7.69 -25.35 -27.35
N PRO A 13 6.66 -24.51 -27.14
CA PRO A 13 6.86 -23.19 -26.58
C PRO A 13 7.45 -23.37 -25.18
N ALA A 14 8.63 -22.79 -24.95
CA ALA A 14 9.19 -22.64 -23.63
C ALA A 14 8.13 -21.93 -22.77
N GLN A 15 7.49 -22.66 -21.86
CA GLN A 15 6.72 -22.08 -20.80
C GLN A 15 7.70 -21.24 -19.99
N GLU A 16 7.66 -19.93 -20.20
CA GLU A 16 8.21 -18.96 -19.27
C GLU A 16 7.51 -19.19 -17.93
N GLU A 17 8.09 -20.05 -17.11
CA GLU A 17 7.84 -20.09 -15.68
C GLU A 17 8.14 -18.69 -15.17
N LYS A 18 7.10 -17.87 -15.03
CA LYS A 18 7.16 -16.61 -14.31
C LYS A 18 7.58 -16.96 -12.90
N THR A 19 8.88 -16.88 -12.65
CA THR A 19 9.48 -17.07 -11.34
C THR A 19 8.83 -16.07 -10.40
N GLN A 20 7.82 -16.55 -9.65
CA GLN A 20 7.18 -15.76 -8.62
C GLN A 20 8.25 -15.48 -7.57
N THR A 21 8.67 -14.23 -7.48
CA THR A 21 9.67 -13.81 -6.50
C THR A 21 9.11 -14.03 -5.10
N THR A 22 9.71 -14.94 -4.35
CA THR A 22 9.37 -15.15 -2.94
C THR A 22 9.86 -13.96 -2.12
N ILE A 23 8.95 -13.28 -1.43
CA ILE A 23 9.28 -12.14 -0.55
C ILE A 23 9.68 -12.69 0.82
N ARG A 24 10.91 -12.43 1.25
CA ARG A 24 11.34 -12.69 2.64
C ARG A 24 11.13 -11.44 3.48
N TRP A 25 10.32 -11.55 4.52
CA TRP A 25 10.08 -10.48 5.50
C TRP A 25 11.11 -10.59 6.64
N ASP A 26 11.88 -9.52 6.87
CA ASP A 26 12.81 -9.40 8.00
C ASP A 26 12.37 -8.21 8.87
N GLY A 27 11.88 -8.51 10.07
CA GLY A 27 11.37 -7.53 11.02
C GLY A 27 12.39 -7.08 12.08
N SER A 28 13.65 -7.51 12.01
CA SER A 28 14.63 -7.30 13.10
C SER A 28 14.90 -5.84 13.47
N LYS A 29 14.65 -4.90 12.54
CA LYS A 29 14.81 -3.45 12.75
C LYS A 29 13.50 -2.68 12.67
N MET A 30 12.37 -3.38 12.71
CA MET A 30 11.06 -2.76 12.58
C MET A 30 10.77 -1.86 13.78
N LYS A 31 10.33 -0.63 13.50
CA LYS A 31 9.87 0.31 14.51
C LYS A 31 8.35 0.28 14.55
N SER A 32 7.78 0.29 15.74
CA SER A 32 6.35 0.46 15.94
C SER A 32 6.10 1.83 16.55
N ALA A 33 5.12 2.55 16.02
CA ALA A 33 4.64 3.81 16.54
C ALA A 33 3.12 3.80 16.55
N TYR A 34 2.52 4.47 17.53
CA TYR A 34 1.07 4.66 17.59
C TYR A 34 0.71 5.99 16.92
N ALA A 35 -0.31 5.98 16.08
CA ALA A 35 -0.83 7.18 15.44
C ALA A 35 -2.35 7.07 15.23
N ASN A 36 -3.07 8.16 15.48
CA ASN A 36 -4.50 8.28 15.18
C ASN A 36 -4.79 9.35 14.12
N VAL A 37 -3.78 10.09 13.68
CA VAL A 37 -3.85 11.02 12.56
C VAL A 37 -2.83 10.61 11.50
N CYS A 38 -3.27 10.61 10.24
CA CYS A 38 -2.40 10.43 9.08
C CYS A 38 -2.67 11.55 8.07
N ASN A 39 -1.62 12.25 7.65
CA ASN A 39 -1.67 13.17 6.53
C ASN A 39 -0.81 12.63 5.38
N VAL A 40 -1.32 12.74 4.16
CA VAL A 40 -0.64 12.25 2.96
C VAL A 40 -0.46 13.41 1.99
N SER A 41 0.77 13.61 1.53
CA SER A 41 1.12 14.54 0.46
C SER A 41 1.96 13.83 -0.60
N SER A 42 1.95 14.34 -1.83
CA SER A 42 2.70 13.73 -2.93
C SER A 42 3.25 14.78 -3.88
N THR A 43 4.45 14.53 -4.38
CA THR A 43 5.03 15.15 -5.56
C THR A 43 5.08 14.13 -6.71
N ARG A 44 5.74 14.46 -7.81
CA ARG A 44 5.96 13.50 -8.91
C ARG A 44 6.97 12.42 -8.51
N GLU A 45 7.88 12.76 -7.61
CA GLU A 45 9.03 11.94 -7.23
C GLU A 45 8.76 11.10 -5.99
N GLU A 46 7.90 11.57 -5.08
CA GLU A 46 7.66 10.93 -3.78
C GLU A 46 6.25 11.13 -3.24
N VAL A 47 5.89 10.26 -2.30
CA VAL A 47 4.68 10.33 -1.48
C VAL A 47 5.11 10.31 -0.02
N THR A 48 4.72 11.33 0.72
CA THR A 48 5.04 11.47 2.14
C THR A 48 3.82 11.17 2.99
N LEU A 49 3.98 10.26 3.94
CA LEU A 49 3.03 9.94 5.00
C LEU A 49 3.52 10.56 6.30
N LEU A 50 2.69 11.39 6.90
CA LEU A 50 2.94 12.00 8.20
C LEU A 50 1.98 11.40 9.20
N PHE A 51 2.52 10.78 10.24
CA PHE A 51 1.77 10.15 11.30
C PHE A 51 1.93 10.95 12.59
N GLY A 52 0.85 11.00 13.35
CA GLY A 52 0.83 11.75 14.58
C GLY A 52 -0.29 11.32 15.50
N THR A 53 -0.33 12.00 16.64
CA THR A 53 -1.42 11.88 17.59
C THR A 53 -2.03 13.24 17.85
N HIS A 54 -3.34 13.28 18.06
CA HIS A 54 -3.96 14.40 18.75
C HIS A 54 -4.49 13.88 20.09
N GLN A 55 -4.20 14.62 21.15
CA GLN A 55 -4.77 14.42 22.48
C GLN A 55 -5.80 15.53 22.70
N ASN A 56 -6.95 15.16 23.25
CA ASN A 56 -7.96 16.07 23.80
C ASN A 56 -8.75 16.94 22.81
N TRP A 57 -9.93 16.45 22.44
CA TRP A 57 -11.05 17.30 22.05
C TRP A 57 -11.62 17.98 23.31
N HIS A 58 -11.27 19.25 23.55
CA HIS A 58 -12.02 20.09 24.49
C HIS A 58 -13.04 20.92 23.72
N ALA A 59 -14.32 20.77 24.05
CA ALA A 59 -15.39 21.56 23.44
C ALA A 59 -15.12 23.05 23.65
N GLY A 60 -14.96 23.80 22.55
CA GLY A 60 -14.76 25.26 22.56
C GLY A 60 -13.43 25.75 21.99
N GLN A 61 -12.49 24.87 21.63
CA GLN A 61 -11.27 25.29 20.93
C GLN A 61 -11.51 25.45 19.42
N LYS A 62 -11.05 26.58 18.86
CA LYS A 62 -11.10 26.88 17.42
C LYS A 62 -9.99 26.19 16.62
N GLU A 63 -8.97 25.67 17.30
CA GLU A 63 -7.78 25.09 16.68
C GLU A 63 -7.48 23.75 17.37
N LEU A 64 -7.25 22.72 16.56
CA LEU A 64 -6.85 21.39 17.02
C LEU A 64 -5.38 21.19 16.66
N THR A 65 -4.51 21.14 17.67
CA THR A 65 -3.08 20.85 17.47
C THR A 65 -2.88 19.35 17.30
N VAL A 66 -2.30 18.95 16.17
CA VAL A 66 -1.86 17.57 15.91
C VAL A 66 -0.34 17.51 16.09
N GLU A 67 0.13 16.63 16.96
CA GLU A 67 1.56 16.35 17.11
C GLU A 67 1.97 15.29 16.08
N LEU A 68 2.87 15.65 15.16
CA LEU A 68 3.43 14.73 14.17
C LEU A 68 4.72 14.11 14.70
N THR A 69 4.75 12.79 14.82
CA THR A 69 5.85 12.04 15.44
C THR A 69 6.68 11.27 14.41
N ASP A 70 6.04 10.78 13.35
CA ASP A 70 6.67 9.87 12.40
C ASP A 70 6.42 10.29 10.95
N ARG A 71 7.45 10.11 10.12
CA ARG A 71 7.41 10.41 8.69
C ARG A 71 7.93 9.24 7.89
N ILE A 72 7.14 8.79 6.91
CA ILE A 72 7.53 7.76 5.94
C ILE A 72 7.46 8.37 4.54
N ILE A 73 8.55 8.27 3.78
CA ILE A 73 8.61 8.72 2.39
C ILE A 73 8.69 7.49 1.49
N LEU A 74 7.78 7.41 0.53
CA LEU A 74 7.66 6.32 -0.43
C LEU A 74 7.86 6.85 -1.84
N ASN A 75 8.40 6.03 -2.72
CA ASN A 75 8.25 6.29 -4.15
C ASN A 75 6.79 6.02 -4.60
N PRO A 76 6.34 6.58 -5.75
CA PRO A 76 4.95 6.46 -6.19
C PRO A 76 4.47 5.01 -6.39
N TYR A 77 5.34 4.11 -6.86
CA TYR A 77 4.98 2.70 -7.07
C TYR A 77 4.76 1.95 -5.75
N ALA A 78 5.60 2.21 -4.75
CA ALA A 78 5.45 1.65 -3.42
C ALA A 78 4.17 2.18 -2.74
N ALA A 79 3.91 3.49 -2.85
CA ALA A 79 2.69 4.10 -2.34
C ALA A 79 1.43 3.50 -2.98
N LYS A 80 1.43 3.29 -4.31
CA LYS A 80 0.30 2.65 -5.00
C LYS A 80 0.05 1.23 -4.54
N ARG A 81 1.10 0.42 -4.37
CA ARG A 81 0.98 -0.95 -3.83
C ARG A 81 0.44 -0.93 -2.40
N MET A 82 0.95 -0.04 -1.56
CA MET A 82 0.47 0.14 -0.19
C MET A 82 -1.01 0.50 -0.16
N ALA A 83 -1.47 1.43 -1.00
CA ALA A 83 -2.87 1.84 -1.06
C ALA A 83 -3.81 0.66 -1.41
N VAL A 84 -3.45 -0.15 -2.40
CA VAL A 84 -4.24 -1.35 -2.78
C VAL A 84 -4.31 -2.35 -1.62
N LEU A 85 -3.18 -2.64 -0.98
CA LEU A 85 -3.12 -3.56 0.15
C LEU A 85 -3.92 -3.04 1.35
N LEU A 86 -3.83 -1.74 1.62
CA LEU A 86 -4.57 -1.09 2.71
C LEU A 86 -6.07 -1.14 2.46
N ILE A 87 -6.54 -0.76 1.27
CA ILE A 87 -7.96 -0.83 0.91
C ILE A 87 -8.51 -2.25 1.07
N ASN A 88 -7.79 -3.25 0.54
CA ASN A 88 -8.22 -4.64 0.66
C ASN A 88 -8.29 -5.09 2.13
N THR A 89 -7.32 -4.69 2.95
CA THR A 89 -7.30 -5.01 4.38
C THR A 89 -8.47 -4.31 5.12
N MET A 90 -8.77 -3.05 4.80
CA MET A 90 -9.90 -2.33 5.42
C MET A 90 -11.24 -2.92 5.01
N ASN A 91 -11.43 -3.28 3.74
CA ASN A 91 -12.63 -3.96 3.29
C ASN A 91 -12.85 -5.28 4.04
N GLU A 92 -11.77 -6.04 4.30
CA GLU A 92 -11.86 -7.28 5.06
C GLU A 92 -12.17 -7.01 6.54
N TYR A 93 -11.57 -5.98 7.12
CA TYR A 93 -11.88 -5.53 8.47
C TYR A 93 -13.37 -5.17 8.61
N GLU A 94 -13.91 -4.35 7.72
CA GLU A 94 -15.31 -3.93 7.79
C GLU A 94 -16.32 -5.07 7.63
N LYS A 95 -16.00 -6.09 6.81
CA LYS A 95 -16.82 -7.31 6.74
C LYS A 95 -16.92 -8.04 8.07
N HIS A 96 -15.86 -8.01 8.88
CA HIS A 96 -15.79 -8.73 10.15
C HIS A 96 -16.33 -7.90 11.32
N PHE A 97 -16.09 -6.59 11.32
CA PHE A 97 -16.32 -5.71 12.48
C PHE A 97 -17.39 -4.63 12.24
N GLY A 98 -17.89 -4.49 11.02
CA GLY A 98 -18.84 -3.46 10.63
C GLY A 98 -18.19 -2.27 9.93
N GLU A 99 -19.03 -1.48 9.24
CA GLU A 99 -18.62 -0.33 8.45
C GLU A 99 -18.04 0.81 9.31
N LEU A 100 -16.90 1.36 8.90
CA LEU A 100 -16.29 2.53 9.51
C LEU A 100 -16.80 3.80 8.84
N LYS A 101 -17.70 4.51 9.53
CA LYS A 101 -18.19 5.80 9.06
C LYS A 101 -17.15 6.87 9.28
N LEU A 102 -16.60 7.41 8.19
CA LEU A 102 -15.70 8.55 8.23
C LEU A 102 -16.52 9.83 7.97
N ASP A 103 -16.52 10.75 8.94
CA ASP A 103 -16.98 12.13 8.73
C ASP A 103 -15.89 12.91 7.98
N LEU A 104 -15.72 12.62 6.70
CA LEU A 104 -14.80 13.38 5.84
C LEU A 104 -15.51 14.68 5.41
N PRO A 105 -14.95 15.87 5.69
CA PRO A 105 -15.45 17.10 5.09
C PRO A 105 -15.28 16.99 3.57
N GLU A 106 -16.36 17.22 2.82
CA GLU A 106 -16.32 17.21 1.36
C GLU A 106 -15.23 18.17 0.88
N LYS A 107 -14.22 17.65 0.17
CA LYS A 107 -13.30 18.50 -0.58
C LYS A 107 -14.10 19.17 -1.70
N LYS A 108 -14.52 20.42 -1.48
CA LYS A 108 -14.95 21.30 -2.57
C LYS A 108 -13.77 21.44 -3.53
N GLN A 109 -13.95 20.91 -4.74
CA GLN A 109 -13.04 21.11 -5.87
C GLN A 109 -13.00 22.57 -6.28
#